data_AF-A0A7C1M0B2-F1
#
_entry.id   AF-A0A7C1M0B2-F1
#
_cell.length_a   1.000
_cell.length_b   1.000
_cell.length_c   1.000
_cell.angle_alpha   90.00
_cell.angle_beta   90.00
_cell.angle_gamma   90.00
#
_symmetry.space_group_name_H-M   'P 1'
#
loop_
_entity.id
_entity.type
_entity.pdbx_description
1 polymer ?
#
loop_
_entity_poly.entity_id
_entity_poly.type
_entity_poly.pdbx_seq_one_letter_code
_entity_poly.pdbx_strand_id
1 'polypeptide(L)'
;MFGYIILRDIPKKLVQLDMLYFPIRGGFRGFREVNPGPHYVNIEVNNDMHKGFWCWVEPGEAIIKVYDYEKNIFKNDEPKNESHFKKLALSGAMNHVLIPVTLNNFKSVSFWKKLTKNISSKSFPPILHSEVPMTLPLDINPDDVSDWYINKFKSRFEQAFNDSHKNNIQAFLGEFEYAFLKYIVRQSEKNALERWMDLIQAVYNAGERSVELSPDLFINFVYVVQYQFDLLKKEDLQPNTKLLAGVEKIIEDMRDVGTDKLIKHAQDFENYLLNRGIKI
;
A
#
# COMPACT_ATOMS: atom_id res chain seq x y z
N MET A 1 -13.98 -17.41 -4.29
CA MET A 1 -15.33 -16.80 -4.25
C MET A 1 -15.15 -15.29 -4.23
N PHE A 2 -15.86 -14.56 -5.09
CA PHE A 2 -15.80 -13.09 -5.12
C PHE A 2 -16.71 -12.47 -4.07
N GLY A 3 -16.50 -11.19 -3.77
CA GLY A 3 -17.39 -10.36 -2.95
C GLY A 3 -18.11 -9.27 -3.75
N TYR A 4 -18.79 -8.41 -3.01
CA TYR A 4 -19.63 -7.32 -3.51
C TYR A 4 -19.36 -6.04 -2.70
N ILE A 5 -19.48 -4.89 -3.36
CA ILE A 5 -19.50 -3.58 -2.70
C ILE A 5 -20.76 -2.86 -3.17
N ILE A 6 -21.66 -2.55 -2.25
CA ILE A 6 -22.92 -1.87 -2.50
C ILE A 6 -22.81 -0.43 -2.00
N LEU A 7 -23.10 0.51 -2.90
CA LEU A 7 -23.04 1.94 -2.64
C LEU A 7 -24.44 2.51 -2.71
N ARG A 8 -24.83 3.18 -1.64
CA ARG A 8 -26.14 3.81 -1.46
C ARG A 8 -26.03 5.31 -1.36
N ASP A 9 -27.04 5.96 -1.92
CA ASP A 9 -27.25 7.40 -1.86
C ASP A 9 -26.03 8.21 -2.32
N ILE A 10 -25.26 7.66 -3.27
CA ILE A 10 -24.12 8.36 -3.88
C ILE A 10 -24.55 9.30 -5.01
N PRO A 11 -23.78 10.36 -5.30
CA PRO A 11 -23.95 11.17 -6.50
C PRO A 11 -23.81 10.32 -7.76
N LYS A 12 -24.55 10.67 -8.81
CA LYS A 12 -24.60 9.90 -10.07
C LYS A 12 -23.62 10.44 -11.11
N LYS A 13 -22.34 10.58 -10.75
CA LYS A 13 -21.31 11.11 -11.67
C LYS A 13 -20.18 10.12 -11.95
N LEU A 14 -19.28 9.93 -11.00
CA LEU A 14 -18.12 9.06 -11.14
C LEU A 14 -17.86 8.33 -9.81
N VAL A 15 -17.48 7.06 -9.91
CA VAL A 15 -17.01 6.26 -8.77
C VAL A 15 -15.66 5.66 -9.13
N GLN A 16 -14.74 5.70 -8.17
CA GLN A 16 -13.46 5.02 -8.22
C GLN A 16 -13.54 3.77 -7.35
N LEU A 17 -13.06 2.65 -7.89
CA LEU A 17 -12.71 1.46 -7.12
C LEU A 17 -11.24 1.15 -7.41
N ASP A 18 -10.43 1.17 -6.35
CA ASP A 18 -8.98 1.03 -6.40
C ASP A 18 -8.36 2.08 -7.33
N MET A 19 -7.79 1.68 -8.46
CA MET A 19 -7.22 2.57 -9.49
C MET A 19 -8.14 2.77 -10.70
N LEU A 20 -9.35 2.20 -10.68
CA LEU A 20 -10.30 2.21 -11.80
C LEU A 20 -11.40 3.24 -11.57
N TYR A 21 -11.74 3.98 -12.61
CA TYR A 21 -12.81 4.98 -12.61
C TYR A 21 -13.98 4.53 -13.49
N PHE A 22 -15.18 4.62 -12.94
CA PHE A 22 -16.42 4.19 -13.59
C PHE A 22 -17.43 5.35 -13.63
N PRO A 23 -17.76 5.86 -14.82
CA PRO A 23 -18.87 6.80 -14.98
C PRO A 23 -20.18 6.14 -14.56
N ILE A 24 -20.91 6.77 -13.66
CA ILE A 24 -22.17 6.23 -13.16
C ILE A 24 -23.26 6.44 -14.22
N ARG A 25 -23.94 5.36 -14.59
CA ARG A 25 -25.06 5.37 -15.55
C ARG A 25 -26.25 4.61 -14.97
N GLY A 26 -27.46 5.10 -15.25
CA GLY A 26 -28.71 4.41 -14.91
C GLY A 26 -28.86 4.11 -13.42
N GLY A 27 -29.27 2.88 -13.10
CA GLY A 27 -29.59 2.41 -11.75
C GLY A 27 -28.40 1.88 -10.94
N PHE A 28 -27.15 2.27 -11.24
CA PHE A 28 -25.93 1.80 -10.57
C PHE A 28 -26.07 1.72 -9.04
N ARG A 29 -25.63 0.58 -8.47
CA ARG A 29 -25.62 0.32 -7.02
C ARG A 29 -24.28 -0.18 -6.48
N GLY A 30 -23.23 -0.21 -7.30
CA GLY A 30 -21.92 -0.68 -6.88
C GLY A 30 -21.34 -1.78 -7.77
N PHE A 31 -20.62 -2.71 -7.14
CA PHE A 31 -19.71 -3.64 -7.78
C PHE A 31 -19.98 -5.08 -7.37
N ARG A 32 -19.85 -5.99 -8.34
CA ARG A 32 -19.81 -7.45 -8.16
C ARG A 32 -18.51 -8.00 -8.73
N GLU A 33 -18.21 -9.26 -8.42
CA GLU A 33 -16.93 -9.89 -8.79
C GLU A 33 -15.72 -9.12 -8.24
N VAL A 34 -15.84 -8.60 -7.01
CA VAL A 34 -14.75 -7.93 -6.30
C VAL A 34 -13.86 -9.02 -5.70
N ASN A 35 -12.55 -8.93 -5.92
CA ASN A 35 -11.62 -9.90 -5.36
C ASN A 35 -11.58 -9.78 -3.83
N PRO A 36 -11.31 -10.87 -3.09
CA PRO A 36 -11.05 -10.75 -1.66
C PRO A 36 -9.77 -9.96 -1.39
N GLY A 37 -9.79 -9.13 -0.35
CA GLY A 37 -8.67 -8.28 0.05
C GLY A 37 -9.05 -6.82 0.29
N PRO A 38 -8.06 -5.93 0.40
CA PRO A 38 -8.29 -4.52 0.66
C PRO A 38 -8.70 -3.78 -0.62
N HIS A 39 -9.64 -2.86 -0.48
CA HIS A 39 -10.13 -2.01 -1.56
C HIS A 39 -10.29 -0.58 -1.10
N TYR A 40 -10.13 0.36 -2.04
CA TYR A 40 -10.43 1.77 -1.82
C TYR A 40 -11.58 2.19 -2.71
N VAL A 41 -12.58 2.86 -2.15
CA VAL A 41 -13.73 3.35 -2.92
C VAL A 41 -13.89 4.84 -2.68
N ASN A 42 -14.05 5.58 -3.77
CA ASN A 42 -14.30 7.01 -3.73
C ASN A 42 -15.33 7.42 -4.78
N ILE A 43 -15.94 8.58 -4.60
CA ILE A 43 -16.94 9.15 -5.50
C ILE A 43 -16.59 10.59 -5.81
N GLU A 44 -17.07 11.04 -6.95
CA GLU A 44 -17.04 12.44 -7.31
C GLU A 44 -18.27 13.16 -6.75
N VAL A 45 -18.06 14.22 -5.98
CA VAL A 45 -19.10 15.12 -5.48
C VAL A 45 -18.67 16.53 -5.83
N ASN A 46 -19.59 17.36 -6.34
CA ASN A 46 -19.30 18.76 -6.70
C ASN A 46 -18.08 18.98 -7.63
N ASN A 47 -17.83 18.05 -8.55
CA ASN A 47 -16.69 18.05 -9.49
C ASN A 47 -15.31 17.73 -8.90
N ASP A 48 -15.25 17.31 -7.64
CA ASP A 48 -14.02 16.87 -6.99
C ASP A 48 -14.13 15.42 -6.53
N MET A 49 -13.01 14.70 -6.47
CA MET A 49 -12.96 13.36 -5.88
C MET A 49 -12.89 13.48 -4.36
N HIS A 50 -13.96 13.08 -3.68
CA HIS A 50 -14.11 13.27 -2.23
C HIS A 50 -13.25 12.31 -1.40
N LYS A 51 -13.31 12.38 -0.08
CA LYS A 51 -12.59 11.39 0.74
C LYS A 51 -13.38 10.08 0.76
N GLY A 52 -12.85 9.10 0.05
CA GLY A 52 -13.37 7.74 0.03
C GLY A 52 -13.15 6.96 1.33
N PHE A 53 -13.45 5.66 1.28
CA PHE A 53 -13.22 4.72 2.38
C PHE A 53 -12.39 3.53 1.92
N TRP A 54 -11.62 3.00 2.86
CA TRP A 54 -10.94 1.72 2.73
C TRP A 54 -11.84 0.62 3.33
N CYS A 55 -11.90 -0.54 2.68
CA CYS A 55 -12.60 -1.71 3.20
C CYS A 55 -11.83 -2.99 2.89
N TRP A 56 -12.01 -3.99 3.74
CA TRP A 56 -11.61 -5.35 3.44
C TRP A 56 -12.83 -6.13 2.95
N VAL A 57 -12.70 -6.86 1.86
CA VAL A 57 -13.77 -7.71 1.29
C VAL A 57 -13.40 -9.17 1.54
N GLU A 58 -14.20 -9.90 2.31
CA GLU A 58 -14.03 -11.34 2.46
C GLU A 58 -14.67 -12.13 1.31
N PRO A 59 -14.24 -13.38 1.05
CA PRO A 59 -14.86 -14.24 0.05
C PRO A 59 -16.36 -14.43 0.33
N GLY A 60 -17.22 -14.08 -0.63
CA GLY A 60 -18.67 -14.21 -0.47
C GLY A 60 -19.31 -13.17 0.45
N GLU A 61 -18.61 -12.07 0.73
CA GLU A 61 -19.15 -10.95 1.51
C GLU A 61 -19.75 -9.86 0.62
N ALA A 62 -20.70 -9.10 1.17
CA ALA A 62 -21.14 -7.83 0.61
C ALA A 62 -20.87 -6.71 1.63
N ILE A 63 -20.09 -5.71 1.22
CA ILE A 63 -19.88 -4.46 1.97
C ILE A 63 -20.93 -3.46 1.55
N ILE A 64 -21.61 -2.83 2.51
CA ILE A 64 -22.63 -1.81 2.25
C ILE A 64 -22.15 -0.49 2.83
N LYS A 65 -22.15 0.56 2.01
CA LYS A 65 -21.88 1.93 2.46
C LYS A 65 -22.91 2.91 1.91
N VAL A 66 -23.32 3.83 2.75
CA VAL A 66 -24.20 4.95 2.42
C VAL A 66 -23.36 6.22 2.46
N TYR A 67 -23.56 7.10 1.50
CA TYR A 67 -22.95 8.43 1.53
C TYR A 67 -23.85 9.42 2.29
N ASP A 68 -23.26 10.09 3.29
CA ASP A 68 -23.91 11.12 4.09
C ASP A 68 -23.56 12.50 3.53
N TYR A 69 -24.54 13.18 2.92
CA TYR A 69 -24.34 14.48 2.28
C TYR A 69 -24.06 15.60 3.28
N GLU A 70 -24.60 15.53 4.49
CA GLU A 70 -24.42 16.58 5.50
C GLU A 70 -23.00 16.52 6.07
N LYS A 71 -22.53 15.31 6.37
CA LYS A 71 -21.20 15.08 6.95
C LYS A 71 -20.11 14.88 5.90
N ASN A 72 -20.49 14.71 4.64
CA ASN A 72 -19.58 14.49 3.52
C ASN A 72 -18.65 13.27 3.75
N ILE A 73 -19.22 12.16 4.22
CA ILE A 73 -18.50 10.92 4.52
C ILE A 73 -19.32 9.69 4.14
N PHE A 74 -18.64 8.58 3.90
CA PHE A 74 -19.29 7.27 3.87
C PHE A 74 -19.51 6.74 5.29
N LYS A 75 -20.68 6.16 5.53
CA LYS A 75 -21.05 5.48 6.78
C LYS A 75 -21.64 4.10 6.51
N ASN A 76 -21.70 3.28 7.55
CA ASN A 76 -22.49 2.06 7.54
C ASN A 76 -23.98 2.41 7.41
N ASP A 77 -24.75 1.51 6.80
CA ASP A 77 -26.20 1.68 6.72
C ASP A 77 -26.84 1.21 8.03
N GLU A 78 -28.14 1.41 8.18
CA GLU A 78 -28.89 0.81 9.27
C GLU A 78 -28.83 -0.73 9.19
N PRO A 79 -28.70 -1.46 10.31
CA PRO A 79 -28.51 -2.93 10.30
C PRO A 79 -29.56 -3.70 9.50
N LYS A 80 -30.82 -3.22 9.51
CA LYS A 80 -31.91 -3.80 8.72
C LYS A 80 -31.67 -3.66 7.23
N ASN A 81 -31.21 -2.49 6.78
CA ASN A 81 -30.90 -2.24 5.39
C ASN A 81 -29.64 -3.02 4.97
N GLU A 82 -28.58 -3.03 5.78
CA GLU A 82 -27.38 -3.82 5.50
C GLU A 82 -27.72 -5.29 5.28
N SER A 83 -28.53 -5.86 6.18
CA SER A 83 -29.00 -7.25 6.07
C SER A 83 -29.80 -7.50 4.79
N HIS A 84 -30.68 -6.56 4.44
CA HIS A 84 -31.50 -6.65 3.23
C HIS A 84 -30.65 -6.60 1.95
N PHE A 85 -29.79 -5.59 1.81
CA PHE A 85 -28.94 -5.42 0.63
C PHE A 85 -27.87 -6.51 0.52
N LYS A 86 -27.35 -7.02 1.64
CA LYS A 86 -26.47 -8.19 1.66
C LYS A 86 -27.17 -9.41 1.08
N LYS A 87 -28.42 -9.70 1.48
CA LYS A 87 -29.19 -10.81 0.92
C LYS A 87 -29.45 -10.65 -0.59
N LEU A 88 -29.78 -9.43 -1.03
CA LEU A 88 -30.02 -9.15 -2.44
C LEU A 88 -28.75 -9.27 -3.30
N ALA A 89 -27.60 -8.79 -2.81
CA ALA A 89 -26.33 -8.93 -3.50
C ALA A 89 -25.90 -10.40 -3.61
N LEU A 90 -25.93 -11.14 -2.50
CA LEU A 90 -25.48 -12.53 -2.45
C LEU A 90 -26.40 -13.51 -3.21
N SER A 91 -27.68 -13.19 -3.36
CA SER A 91 -28.61 -13.96 -4.19
C SER A 91 -28.50 -13.66 -5.70
N GLY A 92 -27.71 -12.64 -6.09
CA GLY A 92 -27.60 -12.20 -7.48
C GLY A 92 -28.76 -11.34 -7.98
N ALA A 93 -29.76 -11.06 -7.14
CA ALA A 93 -30.92 -10.23 -7.52
C ALA A 93 -30.52 -8.82 -7.99
N MET A 94 -29.37 -8.31 -7.52
CA MET A 94 -28.83 -6.99 -7.90
C MET A 94 -27.88 -7.01 -9.10
N ASN A 95 -27.58 -8.16 -9.72
CA ASN A 95 -26.51 -8.25 -10.72
C ASN A 95 -26.67 -7.30 -11.92
N HIS A 96 -27.91 -6.93 -12.28
CA HIS A 96 -28.22 -6.01 -13.36
C HIS A 96 -27.89 -4.53 -13.04
N VAL A 97 -27.72 -4.18 -11.76
CA VAL A 97 -27.33 -2.83 -11.30
C VAL A 97 -25.91 -2.76 -10.71
N LEU A 98 -25.16 -3.86 -10.78
CA LEU A 98 -23.78 -3.95 -10.28
C LEU A 98 -22.80 -4.17 -11.44
N ILE A 99 -21.68 -3.44 -11.42
CA ILE A 99 -20.62 -3.59 -12.42
C ILE A 99 -19.78 -4.83 -12.07
N PRO A 100 -19.59 -5.80 -13.00
CA PRO A 100 -18.60 -6.86 -12.84
C PRO A 100 -17.20 -6.30 -13.00
N VAL A 101 -16.48 -6.10 -11.89
CA VAL A 101 -15.19 -5.41 -11.92
C VAL A 101 -14.14 -6.26 -12.62
N THR A 102 -14.11 -7.57 -12.33
CA THR A 102 -13.08 -8.48 -12.82
C THR A 102 -13.21 -8.77 -14.32
N LEU A 103 -14.42 -8.98 -14.84
CA LEU A 103 -14.66 -9.40 -16.22
C LEU A 103 -13.97 -8.49 -17.27
N ASN A 104 -14.07 -7.18 -17.10
CA ASN A 104 -13.54 -6.21 -18.08
C ASN A 104 -12.22 -5.55 -17.64
N ASN A 105 -11.79 -5.74 -16.39
CA ASN A 105 -10.61 -5.04 -15.83
C ASN A 105 -9.59 -6.01 -15.23
N PHE A 106 -9.54 -7.26 -15.71
CA PHE A 106 -8.73 -8.33 -15.14
C PHE A 106 -7.26 -7.94 -14.89
N LYS A 107 -6.62 -7.24 -15.84
CA LYS A 107 -5.23 -6.78 -15.70
C LYS A 107 -5.07 -5.82 -14.52
N SER A 108 -5.89 -4.77 -14.45
CA SER A 108 -5.84 -3.78 -13.37
C SER A 108 -6.18 -4.37 -12.01
N VAL A 109 -7.17 -5.27 -11.96
CA VAL A 109 -7.55 -5.98 -10.73
C VAL A 109 -6.43 -6.92 -10.24
N SER A 110 -5.78 -7.62 -11.18
CA SER A 110 -4.65 -8.49 -10.87
C SER A 110 -3.42 -7.69 -10.43
N PHE A 111 -3.23 -6.50 -10.99
CA PHE A 111 -2.18 -5.58 -10.59
C PHE A 111 -2.42 -5.00 -9.19
N TRP A 112 -3.66 -4.61 -8.87
CA TRP A 112 -4.05 -4.21 -7.52
C TRP A 112 -3.72 -5.30 -6.49
N LYS A 113 -4.07 -6.56 -6.79
CA LYS A 113 -3.75 -7.70 -5.91
C LYS A 113 -2.25 -7.86 -5.65
N LYS A 114 -1.39 -7.49 -6.61
CA LYS A 114 0.07 -7.51 -6.43
C LYS A 114 0.54 -6.38 -5.52
N LEU A 115 -0.06 -5.19 -5.65
CA LEU A 115 0.24 -4.01 -4.84
C LEU A 115 -0.23 -4.13 -3.38
N THR A 116 -1.18 -5.00 -3.10
CA THR A 116 -1.77 -5.18 -1.76
C THR A 116 -1.48 -6.57 -1.17
N LYS A 117 -0.46 -7.27 -1.68
CA LYS A 117 -0.21 -8.69 -1.37
C LYS A 117 0.08 -8.91 0.12
N ASN A 118 0.77 -7.96 0.75
CA ASN A 118 1.24 -8.08 2.13
C ASN A 118 0.29 -7.40 3.14
N ILE A 119 -0.67 -6.60 2.69
CA ILE A 119 -1.71 -6.04 3.56
C ILE A 119 -2.58 -7.18 4.14
N SER A 120 -2.67 -7.24 5.47
CA SER A 120 -3.36 -8.31 6.21
C SER A 120 -4.72 -7.86 6.76
N SER A 121 -5.73 -8.74 6.73
CA SER A 121 -7.06 -8.48 7.30
C SER A 121 -7.03 -8.24 8.80
N LYS A 122 -6.10 -8.89 9.52
CA LYS A 122 -6.00 -8.84 10.98
C LYS A 122 -5.69 -7.45 11.52
N SER A 123 -5.03 -6.62 10.72
CA SER A 123 -4.55 -5.29 11.09
C SER A 123 -4.91 -4.28 10.00
N PHE A 124 -6.09 -4.41 9.39
CA PHE A 124 -6.55 -3.53 8.32
C PHE A 124 -7.40 -2.35 8.86
N PRO A 125 -7.15 -1.11 8.42
CA PRO A 125 -5.99 -0.70 7.62
C PRO A 125 -4.69 -0.73 8.44
N PRO A 126 -3.53 -0.99 7.81
CA PRO A 126 -2.23 -0.90 8.50
C PRO A 126 -2.04 0.46 9.16
N ILE A 127 -1.42 0.44 10.35
CA ILE A 127 -1.03 1.66 11.06
C ILE A 127 0.15 2.27 10.31
N LEU A 128 0.07 3.58 10.06
CA LEU A 128 1.22 4.35 9.58
C LEU A 128 2.00 4.82 10.80
N HIS A 129 3.06 4.10 11.15
CA HIS A 129 3.91 4.45 12.28
C HIS A 129 4.71 5.72 11.97
N SER A 130 5.01 6.49 13.01
CA SER A 130 5.95 7.60 12.94
C SER A 130 7.20 7.22 13.72
N GLU A 131 8.37 7.37 13.11
CA GLU A 131 9.65 7.13 13.77
C GLU A 131 10.41 8.44 13.93
N VAL A 132 11.02 8.63 15.09
CA VAL A 132 11.92 9.74 15.34
C VAL A 132 13.34 9.20 15.21
N PRO A 133 14.14 9.67 14.22
CA PRO A 133 15.51 9.22 14.06
C PRO A 133 16.28 9.34 15.38
N MET A 134 17.02 8.28 15.73
CA MET A 134 17.88 8.34 16.91
C MET A 134 19.03 9.29 16.63
N THR A 135 19.18 10.28 17.49
CA THR A 135 20.30 11.22 17.49
C THR A 135 21.09 11.02 18.77
N LEU A 136 22.40 11.23 18.69
CA LEU A 136 23.25 11.25 19.86
C LEU A 136 22.69 12.26 20.89
N PRO A 137 22.52 11.89 22.17
CA PRO A 137 22.07 12.83 23.20
C PRO A 137 23.01 14.02 23.30
N LEU A 138 22.46 15.23 23.42
CA LEU A 138 23.25 16.46 23.45
C LEU A 138 24.13 16.58 24.69
N ASP A 139 23.75 15.89 25.76
CA ASP A 139 24.37 15.89 27.09
C ASP A 139 25.21 14.63 27.37
N ILE A 140 25.47 13.80 26.36
CA ILE A 140 26.27 12.59 26.55
C ILE A 140 27.72 12.94 26.91
N ASN A 141 28.29 12.22 27.88
CA ASN A 141 29.71 12.30 28.17
C ASN A 141 30.50 11.77 26.96
N PRO A 142 31.54 12.48 26.47
CA PRO A 142 32.39 12.02 25.38
C PRO A 142 32.89 10.57 25.52
N ASP A 143 33.17 10.12 26.74
CA ASP A 143 33.65 8.75 27.00
C ASP A 143 32.56 7.67 26.75
N ASP A 144 31.28 8.04 26.82
CA ASP A 144 30.13 7.14 26.65
C ASP A 144 29.60 7.10 25.20
N VAL A 145 30.13 7.94 24.30
CA VAL A 145 29.65 8.04 22.91
C VAL A 145 29.77 6.71 22.17
N SER A 146 30.92 6.04 22.30
CA SER A 146 31.15 4.75 21.66
C SER A 146 30.21 3.67 22.19
N ASP A 147 30.01 3.62 23.50
CA ASP A 147 29.06 2.68 24.14
C ASP A 147 27.63 2.91 23.63
N TRP A 148 27.22 4.18 23.50
CA TRP A 148 25.90 4.52 22.99
C TRP A 148 25.69 4.03 21.55
N TYR A 149 26.66 4.24 20.65
CA TYR A 149 26.56 3.75 19.27
C TYR A 149 26.53 2.22 19.17
N ILE A 150 27.22 1.51 20.08
CA ILE A 150 27.29 0.05 20.04
C ILE A 150 26.04 -0.59 20.66
N ASN A 151 25.57 -0.05 21.79
CA ASN A 151 24.60 -0.73 22.63
C ASN A 151 23.19 -0.10 22.62
N LYS A 152 23.05 1.14 22.17
CA LYS A 152 21.76 1.88 22.24
C LYS A 152 21.27 2.39 20.90
N PHE A 153 22.17 2.81 20.02
CA PHE A 153 21.79 3.31 18.70
C PHE A 153 21.10 2.22 17.89
N LYS A 154 19.99 2.61 17.26
CA LYS A 154 19.28 1.80 16.28
C LYS A 154 19.14 2.60 15.00
N SER A 155 19.52 1.98 13.89
CA SER A 155 19.27 2.50 12.56
C SER A 155 17.76 2.70 12.34
N ARG A 156 17.41 3.50 11.33
CA ARG A 156 16.00 3.65 10.91
C ARG A 156 15.39 2.31 10.50
N PHE A 157 16.19 1.44 9.88
CA PHE A 157 15.75 0.09 9.55
C PHE A 157 15.39 -0.72 10.79
N GLU A 158 16.25 -0.74 11.82
CA GLU A 158 15.97 -1.47 13.06
C GLU A 158 14.77 -0.91 13.81
N GLN A 159 14.61 0.42 13.83
CA GLN A 159 13.41 1.04 14.41
C GLN A 159 12.14 0.61 13.65
N ALA A 160 12.15 0.71 12.32
CA ALA A 160 11.00 0.32 11.52
C ALA A 160 10.71 -1.18 11.59
N PHE A 161 11.68 -2.01 11.27
CA PHE A 161 11.46 -3.45 11.14
C PHE A 161 11.39 -4.16 12.50
N ASN A 162 12.29 -3.86 13.43
CA ASN A 162 12.38 -4.59 14.69
C ASN A 162 11.44 -3.98 15.73
N ASP A 163 11.45 -2.65 15.90
CA ASP A 163 10.66 -2.02 16.97
C ASP A 163 9.19 -1.87 16.58
N SER A 164 8.87 -1.27 15.43
CA SER A 164 7.47 -1.07 15.00
C SER A 164 6.82 -2.38 14.53
N HIS A 165 7.53 -3.19 13.75
CA HIS A 165 6.96 -4.40 13.13
C HIS A 165 7.35 -5.71 13.80
N LYS A 166 8.15 -5.69 14.86
CA LYS A 166 8.53 -6.89 15.63
C LYS A 166 9.14 -7.99 14.75
N ASN A 167 9.96 -7.59 13.78
CA ASN A 167 10.60 -8.46 12.77
C ASN A 167 9.59 -9.19 11.85
N ASN A 168 8.35 -8.70 11.75
CA ASN A 168 7.33 -9.31 10.90
C ASN A 168 7.36 -8.73 9.49
N ILE A 169 7.86 -9.51 8.54
CA ILE A 169 7.98 -9.14 7.12
C ILE A 169 6.63 -8.72 6.53
N GLN A 170 5.55 -9.47 6.80
CA GLN A 170 4.23 -9.15 6.27
C GLN A 170 3.70 -7.83 6.82
N ALA A 171 3.89 -7.57 8.12
CA ALA A 171 3.44 -6.33 8.74
C ALA A 171 4.20 -5.12 8.17
N PHE A 172 5.53 -5.23 8.07
CA PHE A 172 6.38 -4.19 7.49
C PHE A 172 6.01 -3.87 6.04
N LEU A 173 5.95 -4.91 5.19
CA LEU A 173 5.59 -4.73 3.78
C LEU A 173 4.14 -4.30 3.60
N GLY A 174 3.23 -4.73 4.49
CA GLY A 174 1.84 -4.31 4.50
C GLY A 174 1.68 -2.82 4.83
N GLU A 175 2.44 -2.29 5.79
CA GLU A 175 2.51 -0.84 6.03
C GLU A 175 3.10 -0.12 4.81
N PHE A 176 4.21 -0.62 4.26
CA PHE A 176 4.88 -0.03 3.10
C PHE A 176 3.96 0.06 1.86
N GLU A 177 3.25 -1.02 1.54
CA GLU A 177 2.23 -1.07 0.48
C GLU A 177 1.08 -0.11 0.74
N TYR A 178 0.54 -0.11 1.96
CA TYR A 178 -0.60 0.73 2.31
C TYR A 178 -0.25 2.22 2.30
N ALA A 179 0.93 2.60 2.79
CA ALA A 179 1.42 3.98 2.77
C ALA A 179 1.50 4.52 1.33
N PHE A 180 2.11 3.74 0.42
CA PHE A 180 2.17 4.07 -1.00
C PHE A 180 0.78 4.23 -1.61
N LEU A 181 -0.08 3.22 -1.44
CA LEU A 181 -1.40 3.21 -2.06
C LEU A 181 -2.30 4.31 -1.52
N LYS A 182 -2.25 4.60 -0.22
CA LYS A 182 -3.00 5.69 0.40
C LYS A 182 -2.66 7.04 -0.20
N TYR A 183 -1.40 7.26 -0.56
CA TYR A 183 -0.98 8.44 -1.32
C TYR A 183 -1.39 8.36 -2.80
N ILE A 184 -1.16 7.23 -3.48
CA ILE A 184 -1.42 7.11 -4.92
C ILE A 184 -2.90 7.21 -5.28
N VAL A 185 -3.80 6.59 -4.51
CA VAL A 185 -5.25 6.72 -4.76
C VAL A 185 -5.77 8.13 -4.46
N ARG A 186 -5.04 8.88 -3.64
CA ARG A 186 -5.42 10.22 -3.17
C ARG A 186 -4.16 11.03 -2.83
N GLN A 187 -3.62 11.74 -3.82
CA GLN A 187 -2.36 12.51 -3.76
C GLN A 187 -2.35 13.67 -2.75
N SER A 188 -3.36 13.77 -1.88
CA SER A 188 -3.41 14.72 -0.77
C SER A 188 -2.88 14.15 0.55
N GLU A 189 -2.69 12.83 0.68
CA GLU A 189 -2.28 12.16 1.94
C GLU A 189 -0.76 12.23 2.14
N LYS A 190 -0.23 13.43 2.41
CA LYS A 190 1.22 13.69 2.52
C LYS A 190 1.94 12.87 3.58
N ASN A 191 1.29 12.64 4.72
CA ASN A 191 1.81 11.77 5.78
C ASN A 191 2.03 10.32 5.31
N ALA A 192 1.21 9.83 4.38
CA ALA A 192 1.39 8.51 3.80
C ALA A 192 2.57 8.49 2.82
N LEU A 193 2.76 9.55 2.04
CA LEU A 193 3.94 9.71 1.18
C LEU A 193 5.23 9.77 2.02
N GLU A 194 5.26 10.61 3.06
CA GLU A 194 6.41 10.74 3.96
C GLU A 194 6.76 9.40 4.59
N ARG A 195 5.77 8.67 5.10
CA ARG A 195 6.01 7.35 5.70
C ARG A 195 6.52 6.33 4.68
N TRP A 196 5.96 6.30 3.47
CA TRP A 196 6.45 5.43 2.40
C TRP A 196 7.92 5.74 2.06
N MET A 197 8.28 7.02 1.99
CA MET A 197 9.65 7.48 1.76
C MET A 197 10.59 7.13 2.92
N ASP A 198 10.13 7.22 4.17
CA ASP A 198 10.95 6.82 5.32
C ASP A 198 11.24 5.32 5.31
N LEU A 199 10.23 4.50 4.99
CA LEU A 199 10.37 3.05 4.91
C LEU A 199 11.29 2.62 3.76
N ILE A 200 11.16 3.21 2.56
CA ILE A 200 12.04 2.86 1.43
C ILE A 200 13.49 3.23 1.75
N GLN A 201 13.71 4.41 2.35
CA GLN A 201 15.04 4.89 2.74
C GLN A 201 15.63 4.09 3.90
N ALA A 202 14.80 3.59 4.82
CA ALA A 202 15.24 2.69 5.87
C ALA A 202 15.80 1.39 5.26
N VAL A 203 15.10 0.77 4.29
CA VAL A 203 15.58 -0.45 3.63
C VAL A 203 16.85 -0.20 2.82
N TYR A 204 16.92 0.91 2.08
CA TYR A 204 18.12 1.29 1.31
C TYR A 204 19.36 1.50 2.17
N ASN A 205 19.18 1.80 3.45
CA ASN A 205 20.26 2.05 4.39
C ASN A 205 20.32 1.01 5.52
N ALA A 206 19.75 -0.18 5.31
CA ALA A 206 19.74 -1.25 6.30
C ALA A 206 21.13 -1.82 6.58
N GLY A 207 22.00 -1.85 5.56
CA GLY A 207 23.35 -2.40 5.64
C GLY A 207 23.38 -3.92 5.52
N GLU A 208 24.54 -4.43 5.10
CA GLU A 208 24.85 -5.84 4.89
C GLU A 208 24.34 -6.78 6.00
N ARG A 209 24.61 -6.44 7.28
CA ARG A 209 24.21 -7.30 8.40
C ARG A 209 22.69 -7.53 8.44
N SER A 210 21.88 -6.51 8.18
CA SER A 210 20.43 -6.67 8.14
C SER A 210 19.98 -7.50 6.96
N VAL A 211 20.64 -7.33 5.82
CA VAL A 211 20.41 -8.12 4.60
C VAL A 211 20.68 -9.61 4.83
N GLU A 212 21.80 -9.94 5.47
CA GLU A 212 22.18 -11.30 5.83
C GLU A 212 21.19 -11.94 6.82
N LEU A 213 20.75 -11.19 7.83
CA LEU A 213 19.83 -11.68 8.86
C LEU A 213 18.38 -11.84 8.38
N SER A 214 17.98 -11.17 7.30
CA SER A 214 16.58 -11.17 6.84
C SER A 214 16.44 -11.14 5.30
N PRO A 215 17.07 -12.06 4.56
CA PRO A 215 17.15 -12.00 3.10
C PRO A 215 15.77 -12.01 2.40
N ASP A 216 14.79 -12.73 2.96
CA ASP A 216 13.44 -12.78 2.40
C ASP A 216 12.70 -11.43 2.48
N LEU A 217 13.03 -10.56 3.45
CA LEU A 217 12.47 -9.21 3.50
C LEU A 217 12.89 -8.41 2.26
N PHE A 218 14.18 -8.38 1.96
CA PHE A 218 14.75 -7.60 0.86
C PHE A 218 14.31 -8.13 -0.50
N ILE A 219 14.24 -9.46 -0.65
CA ILE A 219 13.69 -10.10 -1.85
C ILE A 219 12.25 -9.66 -2.10
N ASN A 220 11.39 -9.75 -1.07
CA ASN A 220 9.99 -9.37 -1.22
C ASN A 220 9.83 -7.86 -1.41
N PHE A 221 10.65 -7.05 -0.75
CA PHE A 221 10.68 -5.60 -0.89
C PHE A 221 10.98 -5.18 -2.34
N VAL A 222 12.00 -5.75 -2.98
CA VAL A 222 12.32 -5.46 -4.39
C VAL A 222 11.11 -5.69 -5.30
N TYR A 223 10.40 -6.81 -5.13
CA TYR A 223 9.19 -7.07 -5.92
C TYR A 223 8.09 -6.04 -5.69
N VAL A 224 7.88 -5.63 -4.43
CA VAL A 224 6.89 -4.60 -4.10
C VAL A 224 7.29 -3.27 -4.74
N VAL A 225 8.55 -2.87 -4.63
CA VAL A 225 9.09 -1.64 -5.21
C VAL A 225 8.90 -1.61 -6.73
N GLN A 226 9.19 -2.71 -7.43
CA GLN A 226 8.98 -2.81 -8.88
C GLN A 226 7.52 -2.51 -9.26
N TYR A 227 6.55 -3.13 -8.57
CA TYR A 227 5.13 -2.86 -8.84
C TYR A 227 4.71 -1.42 -8.50
N GLN A 228 5.28 -0.83 -7.45
CA GLN A 228 5.01 0.56 -7.10
C GLN A 228 5.63 1.53 -8.12
N PHE A 229 6.86 1.27 -8.57
CA PHE A 229 7.55 2.10 -9.56
C PHE A 229 6.88 2.05 -10.94
N ASP A 230 6.17 0.97 -11.28
CA ASP A 230 5.35 0.89 -12.48
C ASP A 230 4.17 1.90 -12.48
N LEU A 231 3.76 2.40 -11.31
CA LEU A 231 2.73 3.44 -11.17
C LEU A 231 3.29 4.87 -11.15
N LEU A 232 4.60 5.02 -10.97
CA LEU A 232 5.25 6.33 -10.91
C LEU A 232 5.62 6.82 -12.30
N LYS A 233 5.59 8.15 -12.46
CA LYS A 233 6.00 8.78 -13.71
C LYS A 233 7.52 8.74 -13.82
N LYS A 234 8.03 8.90 -15.04
CA LYS A 234 9.48 8.89 -15.29
C LYS A 234 10.18 10.01 -14.53
N GLU A 235 9.52 11.16 -14.37
CA GLU A 235 10.05 12.34 -13.68
C GLU A 235 10.26 12.09 -12.18
N ASP A 236 9.44 11.23 -11.58
CA ASP A 236 9.55 10.84 -10.16
C ASP A 236 10.72 9.88 -9.92
N LEU A 237 11.24 9.25 -10.98
CA LEU A 237 12.29 8.22 -10.96
C LEU A 237 13.62 8.72 -11.56
N GLN A 238 13.93 10.01 -11.40
CA GLN A 238 15.21 10.55 -11.85
C GLN A 238 16.34 10.24 -10.84
N PRO A 239 17.59 10.01 -11.28
CA PRO A 239 18.68 9.54 -10.40
C PRO A 239 18.94 10.43 -9.18
N ASN A 240 18.76 11.75 -9.34
CA ASN A 240 19.02 12.73 -8.29
C ASN A 240 17.82 12.93 -7.32
N THR A 241 16.83 12.05 -7.36
CA THR A 241 15.67 12.14 -6.48
C THR A 241 15.96 11.49 -5.13
N LYS A 242 15.33 12.01 -4.07
CA LYS A 242 15.36 11.38 -2.74
C LYS A 242 14.80 9.96 -2.76
N LEU A 243 13.98 9.61 -3.76
CA LEU A 243 13.41 8.28 -3.88
C LEU A 243 14.47 7.25 -4.25
N LEU A 244 15.40 7.60 -5.14
CA LEU A 244 16.44 6.68 -5.62
C LEU A 244 17.76 6.80 -4.86
N ALA A 245 17.92 7.82 -4.02
CA ALA A 245 19.09 7.96 -3.16
C ALA A 245 19.26 6.70 -2.27
N GLY A 246 20.35 5.95 -2.47
CA GLY A 246 20.64 4.71 -1.73
C GLY A 246 20.15 3.41 -2.38
N VAL A 247 19.52 3.47 -3.56
CA VAL A 247 19.10 2.24 -4.27
C VAL A 247 20.30 1.38 -4.69
N GLU A 248 21.42 2.00 -5.07
CA GLU A 248 22.67 1.31 -5.40
C GLU A 248 23.18 0.54 -4.18
N LYS A 249 23.19 1.20 -3.01
CA LYS A 249 23.67 0.61 -1.77
C LYS A 249 22.95 -0.69 -1.42
N ILE A 250 21.62 -0.74 -1.56
CA ILE A 250 20.91 -2.00 -1.28
C ILE A 250 21.19 -3.08 -2.33
N ILE A 251 21.41 -2.70 -3.60
CA ILE A 251 21.79 -3.64 -4.64
C ILE A 251 23.19 -4.21 -4.36
N GLU A 252 24.13 -3.37 -3.93
CA GLU A 252 25.48 -3.75 -3.49
C GLU A 252 25.43 -4.65 -2.25
N ASP A 253 24.76 -4.24 -1.18
CA ASP A 253 24.60 -5.04 0.04
C ASP A 253 23.99 -6.43 -0.30
N MET A 254 22.99 -6.47 -1.20
CA MET A 254 22.38 -7.73 -1.64
C MET A 254 23.29 -8.60 -2.51
N ARG A 255 24.30 -8.04 -3.15
CA ARG A 255 25.31 -8.79 -3.92
C ARG A 255 26.41 -9.33 -3.03
N ASP A 256 26.88 -8.51 -2.11
CA ASP A 256 28.10 -8.78 -1.35
C ASP A 256 27.87 -9.83 -0.25
N VAL A 257 26.74 -9.77 0.45
CA VAL A 257 26.39 -10.75 1.50
C VAL A 257 25.31 -11.75 1.08
N GLY A 258 24.93 -11.72 -0.19
CA GLY A 258 23.78 -12.46 -0.68
C GLY A 258 24.00 -13.95 -0.91
N THR A 259 22.97 -14.74 -0.60
CA THR A 259 22.81 -16.07 -1.21
C THR A 259 22.62 -15.94 -2.73
N ASP A 260 22.80 -17.01 -3.50
CA ASP A 260 22.53 -17.03 -4.95
C ASP A 260 21.15 -16.46 -5.31
N LYS A 261 20.15 -16.71 -4.45
CA LYS A 261 18.81 -16.16 -4.59
C LYS A 261 18.82 -14.65 -4.46
N LEU A 262 19.50 -14.10 -3.45
CA LEU A 262 19.58 -12.67 -3.19
C LEU A 262 20.32 -11.94 -4.31
N ILE A 263 21.48 -12.47 -4.73
CA ILE A 263 22.30 -11.94 -5.82
C ILE A 263 21.47 -11.86 -7.11
N LYS A 264 20.75 -12.94 -7.44
CA LYS A 264 19.86 -12.97 -8.60
C LYS A 264 18.79 -11.87 -8.53
N HIS A 265 18.15 -11.67 -7.37
CA HIS A 265 17.12 -10.64 -7.22
C HIS A 265 17.70 -9.22 -7.29
N ALA A 266 18.92 -9.00 -6.78
CA ALA A 266 19.62 -7.73 -6.94
C ALA A 266 19.88 -7.43 -8.42
N GLN A 267 20.32 -8.43 -9.19
CA GLN A 267 20.54 -8.29 -10.62
C GLN A 267 19.22 -8.10 -11.40
N ASP A 268 18.16 -8.81 -11.06
CA ASP A 268 16.83 -8.60 -11.65
C ASP A 268 16.31 -7.19 -11.36
N PHE A 269 16.60 -6.63 -10.18
CA PHE A 269 16.22 -5.27 -9.83
C PHE A 269 17.01 -4.22 -10.60
N GLU A 270 18.34 -4.36 -10.67
CA GLU A 270 19.19 -3.48 -11.48
C GLU A 270 18.75 -3.48 -12.95
N ASN A 271 18.51 -4.66 -13.52
CA ASN A 271 17.99 -4.81 -14.88
C ASN A 271 16.63 -4.12 -15.06
N TYR A 272 15.73 -4.22 -14.08
CA TYR A 272 14.46 -3.51 -14.08
C TYR A 272 14.66 -1.99 -14.12
N LEU A 273 15.54 -1.44 -13.28
CA LEU A 273 15.83 -0.01 -13.22
C LEU A 273 16.42 0.48 -14.55
N LEU A 274 17.40 -0.24 -15.11
CA LEU A 274 18.00 0.06 -16.41
C LEU A 274 16.96 0.06 -17.54
N ASN A 275 16.07 -0.94 -17.57
CA ASN A 275 14.99 -1.02 -18.55
C ASN A 275 13.95 0.11 -18.41
N ARG A 276 13.77 0.65 -17.20
CA ARG A 276 12.97 1.85 -16.95
C ARG A 276 13.70 3.15 -17.32
N GLY A 277 14.96 3.06 -17.77
CA GLY A 277 15.81 4.20 -18.11
C GLY A 277 16.33 4.94 -16.88
N ILE A 278 16.34 4.28 -15.72
CA ILE A 278 16.88 4.79 -14.48
C ILE A 278 18.36 4.40 -14.46
N LYS A 279 19.23 5.41 -14.49
CA LYS A 279 20.66 5.22 -14.26
C LYS A 279 20.88 5.32 -12.76
N ILE A 280 21.27 4.20 -12.18
CA ILE A 280 21.84 4.16 -10.86
C ILE A 280 23.35 4.26 -11.09
#